data_AF-A0A2N9MTC3-F1
#
_entry.id   AF-A0A2N9MTC3-F1
#
_cell.length_a   1.000
_cell.length_b   1.000
_cell.length_c   1.000
_cell.angle_alpha   90.00
_cell.angle_beta   90.00
_cell.angle_gamma   90.00
#
_symmetry.space_group_name_H-M   'P 1'
#
loop_
_entity.id
_entity.type
_entity.pdbx_description
1 polymer ?
#
loop_
_entity_poly.entity_id
_entity_poly.type
_entity_poly.pdbx_seq_one_letter_code
_entity_poly.pdbx_strand_id
1 'polypeptide(L)'
;MEKRYFGEFMGTLVLILMGNGVVANVLLRKSKAEGAGWMVIAAGWAFAVMCGIFTAIACGSGDAHLNPAVTIGSAVATGDFSKFLPYLAAQLAGAICGAVPGCATGRRDLRRHAGVAAFLSALARDAGCGC
;
A
#
# COMPACT_ATOMS: atom_id res chain seq x y z
N MET A 1 9.51 15.39 15.95
CA MET A 1 8.86 14.22 15.32
C MET A 1 9.68 12.99 15.68
N GLU A 2 9.19 12.17 16.61
CA GLU A 2 9.83 10.90 16.97
C GLU A 2 10.02 10.07 15.69
N LYS A 3 11.28 9.72 15.35
CA LYS A 3 11.68 9.14 14.05
C LYS A 3 10.83 7.92 13.62
N ARG A 4 10.24 7.21 14.59
CA ARG A 4 9.30 6.10 14.40
C ARG A 4 8.06 6.48 13.57
N TYR A 5 7.33 7.54 13.93
CA TYR A 5 6.10 7.89 13.19
C TYR A 5 6.39 8.40 11.77
N PHE A 6 7.51 9.10 11.60
CA PHE A 6 7.94 9.55 10.27
C PHE A 6 8.34 8.37 9.37
N GLY A 7 8.99 7.34 9.93
CA GLY A 7 9.28 6.10 9.21
C GLY A 7 8.03 5.32 8.82
N GLU A 8 7.04 5.21 9.70
CA GLU A 8 5.74 4.58 9.38
C GLU A 8 5.01 5.34 8.26
N PHE A 9 4.98 6.68 8.32
CA PHE A 9 4.38 7.51 7.27
C PHE A 9 5.08 7.32 5.92
N MET A 10 6.41 7.44 5.87
CA MET A 10 7.19 7.35 4.64
C MET A 10 7.16 5.95 4.04
N GLY A 11 7.19 4.92 4.88
CA GLY A 11 7.08 3.54 4.44
C GLY A 11 5.70 3.22 3.85
N THR A 12 4.62 3.64 4.51
CA THR A 12 3.25 3.44 3.98
C THR A 12 3.00 4.29 2.73
N LEU A 13 3.61 5.48 2.62
CA LEU A 13 3.60 6.30 1.41
C LEU A 13 4.20 5.52 0.22
N VAL A 14 5.42 4.98 0.36
CA VAL A 14 6.11 4.23 -0.70
C VAL A 14 5.36 2.96 -1.07
N LEU A 15 4.88 2.21 -0.07
CA LEU A 15 4.08 1.01 -0.27
C LEU A 15 2.86 1.29 -1.16
N ILE A 16 2.05 2.30 -0.79
CA ILE A 16 0.80 2.60 -1.48
C ILE A 16 1.07 3.24 -2.85
N LEU A 17 2.10 4.07 -2.97
CA LEU A 17 2.47 4.72 -4.23
C LEU A 17 2.94 3.69 -5.26
N MET A 18 3.82 2.75 -4.88
CA MET A 18 4.26 1.69 -5.79
C MET A 18 3.18 0.63 -6.02
N GLY A 19 2.46 0.20 -4.97
CA GLY A 19 1.40 -0.81 -5.08
C GLY A 19 0.26 -0.37 -6.00
N ASN A 20 -0.20 0.88 -5.85
CA ASN A 20 -1.18 1.46 -6.77
C ASN A 20 -0.60 1.70 -8.16
N GLY A 21 0.69 2.04 -8.26
CA GLY A 21 1.39 2.20 -9.54
C GLY A 21 1.42 0.92 -10.38
N VAL A 22 1.67 -0.23 -9.75
CA VAL A 22 1.65 -1.55 -10.41
C VAL A 22 0.24 -1.89 -10.89
N VAL A 23 -0.76 -1.70 -10.04
CA VAL A 23 -2.17 -1.98 -10.38
C VAL A 23 -2.66 -1.05 -11.50
N ALA A 24 -2.30 0.23 -11.43
CA ALA A 24 -2.54 1.20 -12.50
C ALA A 24 -1.88 0.75 -13.81
N ASN A 25 -0.64 0.26 -13.76
CA ASN A 25 0.07 -0.21 -14.94
C ASN A 25 -0.55 -1.46 -15.57
N VAL A 26 -1.24 -2.33 -14.82
CA VAL A 26 -1.88 -3.53 -15.40
C VAL A 26 -3.30 -3.27 -15.89
N LEU A 27 -4.02 -2.33 -15.27
CA LEU A 27 -5.45 -2.10 -15.52
C LEU A 27 -5.76 -0.90 -16.43
N LEU A 28 -4.83 0.06 -16.61
CA LEU A 28 -5.04 1.18 -17.53
C LEU A 28 -4.87 0.76 -18.99
N ARG A 29 -5.87 1.10 -19.80
CA ARG A 29 -5.81 0.98 -21.25
C ARG A 29 -4.68 1.86 -21.80
N LYS A 30 -3.87 1.32 -22.73
CA LYS A 30 -2.65 1.94 -23.29
C LYS A 30 -1.45 2.04 -22.35
N SER A 31 -1.44 1.32 -21.23
CA SER A 31 -0.18 1.13 -20.49
C SER A 31 0.72 0.13 -21.22
N LYS A 32 2.01 0.08 -20.86
CA LYS A 32 2.96 -0.89 -21.43
C LYS A 32 2.81 -2.31 -20.85
N ALA A 33 1.95 -2.49 -19.84
CA ALA A 33 1.73 -3.77 -19.17
C ALA A 33 0.23 -4.11 -19.05
N GLU A 34 -0.61 -3.56 -19.93
CA GLU A 34 -2.05 -3.83 -19.98
C GLU A 34 -2.29 -5.34 -20.14
N GLY A 35 -3.00 -5.95 -19.18
CA GLY A 35 -3.31 -7.38 -19.23
C GLY A 35 -2.16 -8.31 -18.86
N ALA A 36 -1.11 -7.83 -18.17
CA ALA A 36 0.03 -8.66 -17.76
C ALA A 36 -0.29 -9.77 -16.71
N GLY A 37 -1.54 -9.86 -16.24
CA GLY A 37 -2.04 -10.94 -15.37
C GLY A 37 -1.71 -10.76 -13.87
N TRP A 38 -2.28 -11.62 -13.04
CA TRP A 38 -2.16 -11.54 -11.57
C TRP A 38 -0.71 -11.66 -11.06
N MET A 39 0.14 -12.41 -11.76
CA MET A 39 1.52 -12.67 -11.33
C MET A 39 2.35 -11.37 -11.27
N VAL A 40 2.15 -10.46 -12.21
CA VAL A 40 2.84 -9.16 -12.24
C VAL A 40 2.35 -8.26 -11.11
N ILE A 41 1.06 -8.33 -10.78
CA ILE A 41 0.48 -7.59 -9.67
C ILE A 41 1.03 -8.11 -8.34
N ALA A 42 1.06 -9.43 -8.14
CA ALA A 42 1.57 -10.05 -6.92
C ALA A 42 3.06 -9.77 -6.72
N ALA A 43 3.88 -9.94 -7.77
CA ALA A 43 5.31 -9.65 -7.72
C ALA A 43 5.59 -8.15 -7.48
N GLY A 44 4.85 -7.26 -8.15
CA GLY A 44 5.00 -5.82 -7.97
C GLY A 44 4.58 -5.34 -6.58
N TRP A 45 3.55 -5.96 -5.98
CA TRP A 45 3.17 -5.69 -4.59
C TRP A 45 4.18 -6.22 -3.59
N ALA A 46 4.73 -7.43 -3.80
CA ALA A 46 5.81 -7.96 -2.95
C ALA A 46 7.03 -7.03 -2.95
N PHE A 47 7.40 -6.51 -4.12
CA PHE A 47 8.48 -5.53 -4.26
C PHE A 47 8.13 -4.20 -3.58
N ALA A 48 6.90 -3.70 -3.74
CA ALA A 48 6.43 -2.49 -3.08
C ALA A 48 6.48 -2.59 -1.54
N VAL A 49 6.12 -3.75 -0.98
CA VAL A 49 6.23 -4.03 0.46
C VAL A 49 7.68 -4.00 0.92
N MET A 50 8.58 -4.66 0.21
CA MET A 50 10.01 -4.66 0.53
C MET A 50 10.60 -3.24 0.50
N CYS A 51 10.28 -2.44 -0.53
CA CYS A 51 10.69 -1.03 -0.60
C CYS A 51 10.09 -0.20 0.54
N GLY A 52 8.84 -0.44 0.92
CA GLY A 52 8.19 0.21 2.07
C GLY A 52 8.89 -0.09 3.38
N ILE A 53 9.28 -1.35 3.63
CA ILE A 53 10.02 -1.79 4.82
C ILE A 53 11.40 -1.13 4.87
N PHE A 54 12.17 -1.19 3.77
CA PHE A 54 13.47 -0.55 3.73
C PHE A 54 13.39 0.96 3.93
N THR A 55 12.36 1.62 3.38
CA THR A 55 12.13 3.05 3.59
C THR A 55 11.79 3.36 5.05
N ALA A 56 10.93 2.57 5.68
CA ALA A 56 10.57 2.75 7.09
C ALA A 56 11.78 2.61 8.01
N ILE A 57 12.61 1.58 7.78
CA ILE A 57 13.85 1.32 8.53
C ILE A 57 14.85 2.46 8.31
N ALA A 58 15.07 2.88 7.05
CA ALA A 58 15.99 3.97 6.71
C ALA A 58 15.55 5.32 7.31
N CYS A 59 14.24 5.57 7.41
CA CYS A 59 13.67 6.76 8.04
C CYS A 59 13.62 6.70 9.58
N GLY A 60 14.04 5.59 10.19
CA GLY A 60 14.20 5.46 11.64
C GLY A 60 13.04 4.79 12.38
N SER A 61 12.12 4.11 11.69
CA SER A 61 11.19 3.15 12.30
C SER A 61 11.81 1.75 12.26
N GLY A 62 12.36 1.31 13.40
CA GLY A 62 12.90 -0.05 13.52
C GLY A 62 11.84 -1.16 13.52
N ASP A 63 10.58 -0.81 13.83
CA ASP A 63 9.47 -1.75 13.92
C ASP A 63 8.79 -1.99 12.56
N ALA A 64 8.85 -0.99 11.65
CA ALA A 64 8.34 -1.02 10.27
C ALA A 64 6.99 -1.73 10.13
N HIS A 65 5.99 -1.34 10.94
CA HIS A 65 4.70 -2.01 10.96
C HIS A 65 3.92 -1.79 9.66
N LEU A 66 3.97 -0.57 9.10
CA LEU A 66 3.45 -0.15 7.78
C LEU A 66 1.94 -0.34 7.57
N ASN A 67 1.29 -1.06 8.46
CA ASN A 67 -0.05 -1.60 8.37
C ASN A 67 -0.65 -1.66 9.79
N PRO A 68 -1.87 -1.17 9.97
CA PRO A 68 -2.53 -1.21 11.27
C PRO A 68 -2.80 -2.64 11.75
N ALA A 69 -3.00 -3.62 10.86
CA ALA A 69 -3.18 -5.02 11.23
C ALA A 69 -1.91 -5.62 11.86
N VAL A 70 -0.72 -5.27 11.35
CA VAL A 70 0.56 -5.70 11.90
C VAL A 70 0.82 -5.01 13.24
N THR A 71 0.43 -3.73 13.35
CA THR A 71 0.53 -2.97 14.61
C THR A 71 -0.32 -3.62 15.71
N ILE A 72 -1.55 -4.06 15.40
CA ILE A 72 -2.41 -4.79 16.34
C ILE A 72 -1.81 -6.15 16.69
N GLY A 73 -1.30 -6.90 15.70
CA GLY A 73 -0.66 -8.20 15.94
C GLY A 73 0.53 -8.10 16.91
N SER A 74 1.39 -7.09 16.71
CA SER A 74 2.51 -6.79 17.61
C SER A 74 2.03 -6.32 19.00
N ALA A 75 0.97 -5.51 19.06
CA ALA A 75 0.39 -5.04 20.32
C ALA A 75 -0.25 -6.18 21.14
N VAL A 76 -0.90 -7.14 20.49
CA VAL A 76 -1.44 -8.34 21.16
C VAL A 76 -0.32 -9.25 21.65
N ALA A 77 0.77 -9.39 20.89
CA ALA A 77 1.93 -10.18 21.29
C ALA A 77 2.73 -9.55 22.45
N THR A 78 2.79 -8.21 22.49
CA THR A 78 3.61 -7.46 23.47
C THR A 78 2.79 -6.95 24.67
N GLY A 79 1.46 -6.88 24.55
CA GLY A 79 0.55 -6.35 25.58
C GLY A 79 0.51 -4.82 25.67
N ASP A 80 1.22 -4.08 24.81
CA ASP A 80 1.29 -2.61 24.82
C ASP A 80 0.51 -2.00 23.64
N PHE A 81 -0.62 -1.38 23.95
CA PHE A 81 -1.48 -0.68 22.97
C PHE A 81 -1.23 0.83 22.92
N SER A 82 -0.32 1.36 23.75
CA SER A 82 -0.11 2.81 23.90
C SER A 82 0.36 3.48 22.60
N LYS A 83 1.02 2.70 21.73
CA LYS A 83 1.59 3.17 20.45
C LYS A 83 0.64 3.00 19.26
N PHE A 84 -0.51 2.36 19.45
CA PHE A 84 -1.43 2.01 18.36
C PHE A 84 -2.03 3.26 17.69
N LEU A 85 -2.57 4.18 18.48
CA LEU A 85 -3.25 5.39 17.99
C LEU A 85 -2.33 6.30 17.14
N PRO A 86 -1.10 6.63 17.58
CA PRO A 86 -0.22 7.47 16.77
C PRO A 86 0.32 6.75 15.52
N TYR A 87 0.54 5.43 15.56
CA TYR A 87 0.93 4.65 14.37
C TYR A 87 -0.20 4.62 13.35
N LEU A 88 -1.45 4.44 13.79
CA LEU A 88 -2.63 4.46 12.92
C LEU A 88 -2.77 5.80 12.19
N ALA A 89 -2.60 6.92 12.90
CA ALA A 89 -2.65 8.25 12.30
C ALA A 89 -1.55 8.46 11.25
N ALA A 90 -0.32 8.04 11.53
CA ALA A 90 0.81 8.15 10.60
C ALA A 90 0.62 7.27 9.35
N GLN A 91 0.15 6.03 9.51
CA GLN A 91 -0.11 5.11 8.41
C GLN A 91 -1.28 5.57 7.54
N LEU A 92 -2.37 6.06 8.13
CA LEU A 92 -3.50 6.63 7.38
C LEU A 92 -3.10 7.88 6.61
N ALA A 93 -2.33 8.79 7.22
CA ALA A 93 -1.81 9.97 6.53
C ALA A 93 -0.89 9.56 5.36
N GLY A 94 0.01 8.60 5.57
CA GLY A 94 0.90 8.08 4.52
C GLY A 94 0.13 7.41 3.38
N ALA A 95 -0.90 6.63 3.69
CA ALA A 95 -1.76 5.99 2.70
C ALA A 95 -2.57 7.00 1.89
N ILE A 96 -3.12 8.04 2.53
CA ILE A 96 -3.83 9.12 1.83
C ILE A 96 -2.87 9.83 0.88
N CYS A 97 -1.69 10.25 1.36
CA CYS A 97 -0.68 10.92 0.53
C CYS A 97 -0.20 10.03 -0.62
N GLY A 98 -0.05 8.71 -0.40
CA GLY A 98 0.34 7.76 -1.43
C GLY A 98 -0.76 7.47 -2.45
N ALA A 99 -2.02 7.68 -2.08
CA ALA A 99 -3.19 7.53 -2.97
C ALA A 99 -3.51 8.81 -3.77
N VAL A 100 -3.03 9.99 -3.34
CA VAL A 100 -3.25 11.28 -4.02
C VAL A 100 -2.88 11.29 -5.51
N PRO A 101 -1.77 10.66 -5.98
CA PRO A 101 -1.46 10.62 -7.41
C PRO A 101 -2.59 10.00 -8.26
N GLY A 102 -3.33 9.03 -7.71
CA GLY A 102 -4.51 8.44 -8.35
C GLY A 102 -5.73 9.37 -8.35
N CYS A 103 -5.95 10.10 -7.25
CA CYS A 103 -7.07 11.02 -7.10
C CYS A 103 -6.91 12.33 -7.89
N ALA A 104 -5.68 12.85 -8.02
CA ALA A 104 -5.36 14.11 -8.68
C ALA A 104 -5.32 14.01 -10.21
N THR A 105 -5.07 12.82 -10.77
CA THR A 105 -4.86 12.64 -12.22
C THR A 105 -6.16 12.72 -13.06
N GLY A 106 -7.33 12.94 -12.45
CA GLY A 106 -8.59 13.24 -13.15
C GLY A 106 -9.15 12.13 -14.07
N ARG A 107 -8.43 11.02 -14.26
CA ARG A 107 -8.86 9.89 -15.10
C ARG A 107 -9.86 9.03 -14.34
N ARG A 108 -11.11 9.01 -14.83
CA ARG A 108 -12.23 8.24 -14.25
C ARG A 108 -11.95 6.73 -14.17
N ASP A 109 -11.14 6.19 -15.09
CA ASP A 109 -10.73 4.78 -15.07
C ASP A 109 -9.83 4.43 -13.87
N LEU A 110 -8.97 5.36 -13.44
CA LEU A 110 -8.05 5.10 -12.33
C LEU A 110 -8.78 5.06 -10.99
N ARG A 111 -9.88 5.81 -10.84
CA ARG A 111 -10.72 5.82 -9.62
C ARG A 111 -11.42 4.48 -9.37
N ARG A 112 -11.69 3.69 -10.42
CA ARG A 112 -12.28 2.34 -10.30
C ARG A 112 -11.25 1.28 -9.95
N HIS A 113 -9.98 1.60 -10.08
CA HIS A 113 -8.85 0.68 -9.96
C HIS A 113 -7.76 1.18 -8.99
N ALA A 114 -8.13 2.05 -8.05
CA ALA A 114 -7.23 2.53 -6.99
C ALA A 114 -7.38 1.69 -5.72
N GLY A 115 -6.26 1.21 -5.16
CA GLY A 115 -6.20 0.61 -3.82
C GLY A 115 -6.37 -0.91 -3.75
N VAL A 116 -6.51 -1.41 -2.51
CA VAL A 116 -6.70 -2.85 -2.21
C VAL A 116 -7.95 -3.41 -2.88
N ALA A 117 -9.00 -2.61 -3.06
CA ALA A 117 -10.19 -3.02 -3.81
C ALA A 117 -9.88 -3.35 -5.28
N ALA A 118 -8.89 -2.67 -5.87
CA ALA A 118 -8.42 -2.94 -7.22
C ALA A 118 -7.54 -4.20 -7.28
N PHE A 119 -6.72 -4.44 -6.26
CA PHE A 119 -6.02 -5.72 -6.08
C PHE A 119 -7.02 -6.89 -5.96
N LEU A 120 -8.05 -6.75 -5.12
CA LEU A 120 -9.10 -7.76 -4.95
C LEU A 120 -9.94 -7.96 -6.20
N SER A 121 -10.23 -6.90 -6.94
CA SER A 121 -10.97 -7.03 -8.21
C SER A 121 -10.11 -7.54 -9.36
N ALA A 122 -8.79 -7.34 -9.33
CA ALA A 122 -7.87 -8.04 -10.22
C ALA A 122 -7.79 -9.54 -9.87
N LEU A 123 -7.74 -9.87 -8.57
CA LEU A 123 -7.79 -11.25 -8.07
C LEU A 123 -9.10 -11.94 -8.48
N ALA A 124 -10.24 -11.27 -8.33
CA ALA A 124 -11.56 -11.80 -8.68
C ALA A 124 -11.72 -12.04 -10.20
N ARG A 125 -11.09 -11.21 -11.04
CA ARG A 125 -11.13 -11.36 -12.51
C ARG A 125 -10.34 -12.59 -13.00
N ASP A 126 -9.17 -12.86 -12.42
CA ASP A 126 -8.34 -14.01 -12.82
C ASP A 126 -8.77 -15.33 -12.15
N ALA A 127 -9.41 -15.27 -10.98
CA ALA A 127 -9.95 -16.46 -10.30
C ALA A 127 -11.22 -17.05 -10.95
N GLY A 128 -11.68 -16.51 -12.09
CA GLY A 128 -12.89 -16.99 -12.79
C GLY A 128 -14.21 -16.67 -12.08
N CYS A 129 -14.19 -15.95 -10.96
CA CYS A 129 -15.38 -15.44 -10.28
C CYS A 129 -15.86 -14.15 -10.98
N GLY A 130 -16.39 -14.29 -12.19
CA GLY A 130 -17.06 -13.20 -12.88
C GLY A 130 -18.38 -12.82 -12.20
N CYS A 131 -18.51 -11.55 -11.83
CA CYS A 131 -19.78 -10.84 -11.74
C CYS A 131 -19.73 -9.71 -12.78
#